data_AF-A0A7C4EAA5-F1
#
_entry.id   AF-A0A7C4EAA5-F1
#
_cell.length_a   1.000
_cell.length_b   1.000
_cell.length_c   1.000
_cell.angle_alpha   90.00
_cell.angle_beta   90.00
_cell.angle_gamma   90.00
#
_symmetry.space_group_name_H-M   'P 1'
#
loop_
_entity.id
_entity.type
_entity.pdbx_description
1 polymer ?
#
loop_
_entity_poly.entity_id
_entity_poly.type
_entity_poly.pdbx_seq_one_letter_code
_entity_poly.pdbx_strand_id
1 'polypeptide(L)' 'PPAGAILQDGAWRYRPEIRWHREIRLARSEFGTDYRLCVDGRCRTFAELIGPPAGAVTLAPCLR' A
#
# COMPACT_ATOMS: atom_id res chain seq x y z
N PRO A 1 2.34 1.36 -16.28
CA PRO A 1 1.42 1.12 -15.14
C PRO A 1 0.57 -0.13 -15.42
N PRO A 2 -0.08 -0.75 -14.42
CA PRO A 2 -1.00 -1.86 -14.66
C PRO A 2 -2.14 -1.48 -15.61
N ALA A 3 -2.73 -2.47 -16.30
CA ALA A 3 -3.91 -2.26 -17.12
C ALA A 3 -5.06 -1.68 -16.27
N GLY A 4 -5.77 -0.69 -16.80
CA GLY A 4 -6.85 0.00 -16.08
C GLY A 4 -6.40 1.06 -15.05
N ALA A 5 -5.09 1.29 -14.89
CA ALA A 5 -4.61 2.41 -14.09
C ALA A 5 -4.85 3.74 -14.82
N ILE A 6 -5.30 4.75 -14.07
CA ILE A 6 -5.56 6.11 -14.58
C ILE A 6 -4.56 7.09 -13.96
N LEU A 7 -4.04 8.03 -14.76
CA LEU A 7 -3.18 9.09 -14.24
C LEU A 7 -4.07 10.23 -13.74
N GLN A 8 -4.01 10.53 -12.44
CA GLN A 8 -4.80 11.58 -11.81
C GLN A 8 -3.94 12.31 -10.78
N ASP A 9 -3.93 13.64 -10.83
CA ASP A 9 -3.16 14.50 -9.90
C ASP A 9 -1.64 14.16 -9.87
N GLY A 10 -1.08 13.77 -11.02
CA GLY A 10 0.34 13.38 -11.11
C GLY A 10 0.66 11.99 -10.54
N ALA A 11 -0.33 11.23 -10.08
CA ALA A 11 -0.17 9.88 -9.56
C ALA A 11 -1.02 8.85 -10.32
N TRP A 12 -0.48 7.64 -10.49
CA TRP A 12 -1.25 6.53 -11.06
C TRP A 12 -2.20 5.97 -10.00
N ARG A 13 -3.50 5.99 -10.29
CA ARG A 13 -4.54 5.35 -9.48
C ARG A 13 -4.96 4.04 -10.13
N TYR A 14 -4.90 2.97 -9.36
CA TYR A 14 -5.26 1.63 -9.82
C TYR A 14 -6.16 0.96 -8.79
N ARG A 15 -7.22 0.30 -9.26
CA ARG A 15 -8.08 -0.55 -8.44
C ARG A 15 -7.94 -1.98 -8.95
N PRO A 16 -7.40 -2.91 -8.13
CA PRO A 16 -7.35 -4.32 -8.51
C PRO A 16 -8.74 -4.88 -8.80
N GLU A 17 -8.84 -5.73 -9.82
CA GLU A 17 -10.08 -6.45 -10.15
C GLU A 17 -10.42 -7.49 -9.08
N ILE A 18 -9.41 -8.09 -8.47
CA ILE A 18 -9.56 -9.06 -7.38
C ILE A 18 -9.90 -8.31 -6.10
N ARG A 19 -11.07 -8.61 -5.54
CA ARG A 19 -11.56 -7.95 -4.32
C ARG A 19 -10.76 -8.33 -3.06
N TRP A 20 -10.34 -9.60 -2.95
CA TRP A 20 -9.68 -10.14 -1.76
C TRP A 20 -8.31 -10.69 -2.09
N HIS A 21 -7.27 -9.97 -1.69
CA HIS A 21 -5.89 -10.44 -1.78
C HIS A 21 -5.54 -11.26 -0.54
N ARG A 22 -4.90 -12.42 -0.72
CA ARG A 22 -4.31 -13.18 0.40
C ARG A 22 -3.14 -12.42 1.02
N GLU A 23 -2.35 -11.78 0.16
CA GLU A 23 -1.24 -10.92 0.55
C GLU A 23 -1.01 -9.84 -0.51
N ILE A 24 -0.38 -8.74 -0.08
CA ILE A 24 0.05 -7.64 -0.95
C ILE A 24 1.52 -7.35 -0.63
N ARG A 25 2.41 -7.51 -1.61
CA ARG A 25 3.81 -7.09 -1.52
C ARG A 25 3.96 -5.67 -2.06
N LEU A 26 4.43 -4.76 -1.22
CA LEU A 26 4.62 -3.34 -1.53
C LEU A 26 6.11 -3.00 -1.53
N ALA A 27 6.60 -2.45 -2.65
CA ALA A 27 7.94 -1.88 -2.69
C ALA A 27 7.96 -0.59 -1.87
N ARG A 28 8.75 -0.55 -0.79
CA ARG A 28 8.87 0.59 0.13
C ARG A 28 10.34 0.97 0.27
N SER A 29 10.72 2.10 -0.31
CA SER A 29 12.08 2.66 -0.22
C SER A 29 12.04 4.02 0.47
N GLU A 30 13.21 4.55 0.81
CA GLU A 30 13.39 5.87 1.42
C GLU A 30 13.22 7.04 0.43
N PHE A 31 13.21 6.76 -0.88
CA PHE A 31 13.17 7.78 -1.93
C PHE A 31 11.76 8.23 -2.32
N GLY A 32 10.71 7.62 -1.75
CA GLY A 32 9.32 7.91 -2.06
C GLY A 32 8.52 8.35 -0.83
N THR A 33 7.27 8.77 -1.05
CA THR A 33 6.32 8.98 0.04
C THR A 33 5.96 7.63 0.68
N ASP A 34 5.84 7.62 2.01
CA ASP A 34 5.47 6.41 2.73
C ASP A 34 4.03 5.96 2.44
N TYR A 35 3.76 4.66 2.60
CA TYR A 35 2.40 4.12 2.48
C TYR A 35 1.55 4.50 3.68
N ARG A 36 0.25 4.67 3.44
CA ARG A 36 -0.78 4.78 4.49
C ARG A 36 -1.73 3.60 4.41
N LEU A 37 -1.96 2.96 5.56
CA LEU A 37 -3.00 1.94 5.73
C LEU A 37 -4.22 2.60 6.37
N CYS A 38 -5.36 2.55 5.69
CA CYS A 38 -6.63 3.05 6.19
C CYS A 38 -7.59 1.89 6.48
N VAL A 39 -8.08 1.78 7.72
CA VAL A 39 -9.08 0.80 8.15
C VAL A 39 -10.18 1.55 8.90
N ASP A 40 -11.44 1.36 8.51
CA ASP A 40 -12.61 2.02 9.10
C ASP A 40 -12.45 3.55 9.22
N GLY A 41 -11.96 4.19 8.15
CA GLY A 41 -11.74 5.63 8.07
C GLY A 41 -10.52 6.15 8.86
N ARG A 42 -9.80 5.30 9.59
CA ARG A 42 -8.59 5.67 10.32
C ARG A 42 -7.35 5.29 9.53
N CYS A 43 -6.51 6.27 9.23
CA CYS A 43 -5.29 6.07 8.45
C CYS A 43 -4.05 6.23 9.34
N ARG A 44 -3.07 5.33 9.15
CA ARG A 44 -1.73 5.42 9.75
C ARG A 44 -0.67 5.18 8.68
N THR A 45 0.46 5.87 8.80
CA THR A 45 1.64 5.63 7.95
C THR A 45 2.28 4.30 8.32
N PHE A 46 3.04 3.70 7.40
CA PHE A 46 3.82 2.51 7.73
C PHE A 46 4.91 2.83 8.74
N ALA A 47 5.49 4.04 8.72
CA ALA A 47 6.45 4.49 9.72
C ALA A 47 5.89 4.42 11.15
N GLU A 48 4.64 4.85 11.35
CA GLU A 48 3.95 4.74 12.65
C GLU A 48 3.68 3.29 13.07
N LEU A 49 3.51 2.37 12.11
CA LEU A 49 3.14 0.98 12.38
C LEU A 49 4.34 0.05 12.58
N ILE A 50 5.37 0.19 11.75
CA ILE A 50 6.48 -0.76 11.60
C ILE A 50 7.85 -0.08 11.51
N GLY A 51 7.93 1.25 11.70
CA GLY A 51 9.18 2.00 11.67
C GLY A 51 9.65 2.42 10.26
N PRO A 52 10.87 2.98 10.14
CA PRO A 52 11.38 3.58 8.90
C PRO A 52 11.48 2.56 7.76
N PRO A 53 11.53 3.00 6.48
CA PRO A 53 11.72 2.12 5.34
C PRO A 53 12.95 1.23 5.49
N ALA A 54 12.76 -0.09 5.37
CA ALA A 54 13.82 -1.10 5.42
C ALA A 54 13.77 -2.06 4.22
N GLY A 55 12.99 -1.70 3.19
CA GLY A 55 12.72 -2.52 2.01
C GLY A 55 11.25 -2.89 1.87
N ALA A 56 10.97 -3.83 0.96
CA ALA A 56 9.62 -4.22 0.61
C ALA A 56 8.85 -4.86 1.79
N VAL A 57 7.60 -4.46 1.95
CA VAL A 57 6.70 -4.87 3.03
C VAL A 57 5.64 -5.81 2.47
N THR A 58 5.24 -6.81 3.25
CA THR A 58 4.10 -7.68 2.92
C THR A 58 2.96 -7.40 3.88
N LEU A 59 1.78 -7.11 3.33
CA LEU A 59 0.52 -7.02 4.07
C LEU A 59 -0.25 -8.32 3.89
N ALA A 60 -0.74 -8.90 4.97
CA ALA A 60 -1.67 -10.03 4.96
C ALA A 60 -2.78 -9.81 6.00
N PRO A 61 -3.95 -10.42 5.83
CA PRO A 61 -4.97 -10.47 6.88
C PRO A 61 -4.40 -11.08 8.17
N CYS A 62 -4.83 -10.59 9.32
CA CYS A 62 -4.47 -11.22 10.60
C CYS A 62 -5.00 -12.66 10.63
N LEU A 63 -4.13 -13.61 10.99
CA LEU A 63 -4.58 -14.94 11.38
C LEU A 63 -5.32 -14.80 12.72
N ARG A 64 -6.53 -15.35 12.79
CA ARG A 64 -7.27 -15.47 14.05
C ARG A 64 -6.73 -16.62 14.87
#